data_AF-A0A496W3L9-F1
#
_entry.id   AF-A0A496W3L9-F1
#
_cell.length_a   1.000
_cell.length_b   1.000
_cell.length_c   1.000
_cell.angle_alpha   90.00
_cell.angle_beta   90.00
_cell.angle_gamma   90.00
#
_symmetry.space_group_name_H-M   'P 1'
#
loop_
_entity.id
_entity.type
_entity.pdbx_description
1 polymer ?
#
loop_
_entity_poly.entity_id
_entity_poly.type
_entity_poly.pdbx_seq_one_letter_code
_entity_poly.pdbx_strand_id
1 'polypeptide(L)'
;MGKAIAFRLLTIIAILLFIVIYFSPIWWVKLEAPAYPNGVPINFHVNGVFNGKPVTEGELCDQLMIQVHEMDVINHFIGMYPTATPAPIERAFSQFLFAFLITLLVVFMISGRKLQAAALGVGLSIIVAWAYLTLFTPGGVTLMSEGYQQFVQCDMDMEAEEIEDWSGFYTMQESYRASLSKTLQPRTKTEEMVAIMTTVTYVVIGVLIVSMLLFLVGILMKNNLFYWLLVIIPMLLPVFFVLEYAGWLWWVGHNLGEWGPFSIPPFMPTVLGEAVISLGGTGGRFMTHSYPNYGYGLMLLSSVLLIFASVLRRKQLREMVQ
;
A
#
# COMPACT_ATOMS: atom_id res chain seq x y z
N MET A 1 -7.70 6.46 37.35
CA MET A 1 -6.97 5.23 36.90
C MET A 1 -7.66 4.56 35.69
N GLY A 2 -8.96 4.26 35.73
CA GLY A 2 -9.66 3.54 34.65
C GLY A 2 -9.55 4.15 33.24
N LYS A 3 -9.74 5.47 33.09
CA LYS A 3 -9.59 6.16 31.78
C LYS A 3 -8.18 6.00 31.17
N ALA A 4 -7.14 5.96 32.03
CA ALA A 4 -5.75 5.83 31.62
C ALA A 4 -5.43 4.44 31.06
N ILE A 5 -6.07 3.42 31.62
CA ILE A 5 -5.95 2.05 31.17
C ILE A 5 -6.76 1.88 29.87
N ALA A 6 -8.00 2.40 29.85
CA ALA A 6 -8.90 2.27 28.71
C ALA A 6 -8.31 2.81 27.40
N PHE A 7 -7.75 4.04 27.38
CA PHE A 7 -7.20 4.57 26.11
C PHE A 7 -5.98 3.76 25.63
N ARG A 8 -5.15 3.25 26.54
CA ARG A 8 -4.01 2.41 26.18
C ARG A 8 -4.46 1.08 25.61
N LEU A 9 -5.46 0.43 26.22
CA LEU A 9 -6.04 -0.80 25.68
C LEU A 9 -6.62 -0.59 24.27
N LEU A 10 -7.39 0.49 24.06
CA LEU A 10 -7.90 0.82 22.72
C LEU A 10 -6.77 1.05 21.71
N THR A 11 -5.68 1.71 22.12
CA THR A 11 -4.52 1.96 21.26
C THR A 11 -3.76 0.66 20.95
N ILE A 12 -3.61 -0.25 21.93
CA ILE A 12 -3.00 -1.57 21.73
C ILE A 12 -3.82 -2.39 20.74
N ILE A 13 -5.15 -2.43 20.91
CA ILE A 13 -6.03 -3.13 19.97
C ILE A 13 -5.88 -2.53 18.57
N ALA A 14 -5.84 -1.20 18.44
CA ALA A 14 -5.60 -0.55 17.15
C ALA A 14 -4.24 -0.94 16.54
N ILE A 15 -3.15 -1.02 17.33
CA ILE A 15 -1.84 -1.48 16.86
C ILE A 15 -1.92 -2.93 16.34
N LEU A 16 -2.58 -3.83 17.07
CA LEU A 16 -2.78 -5.21 16.63
C LEU A 16 -3.59 -5.26 15.33
N LEU A 17 -4.61 -4.42 15.18
CA LEU A 17 -5.35 -4.30 13.93
C LEU A 17 -4.47 -3.82 12.78
N PHE A 18 -3.55 -2.86 12.98
CA PHE A 18 -2.62 -2.42 11.94
C PHE A 18 -1.74 -3.56 11.42
N ILE A 19 -1.28 -4.43 12.31
CA ILE A 19 -0.50 -5.62 11.94
C ILE A 19 -1.36 -6.56 11.09
N VAL A 20 -2.60 -6.85 11.50
CA VAL A 20 -3.52 -7.72 10.74
C VAL A 20 -3.89 -7.10 9.39
N ILE A 21 -4.17 -5.79 9.35
CA ILE A 21 -4.51 -5.03 8.14
C ILE A 21 -3.41 -5.19 7.09
N TYR A 22 -2.14 -5.12 7.48
CA TYR A 22 -1.01 -5.20 6.55
C TYR A 22 -1.03 -6.47 5.67
N PHE A 23 -1.48 -7.59 6.22
CA PHE A 23 -1.57 -8.88 5.52
C PHE A 23 -2.96 -9.19 4.96
N SER A 24 -3.95 -8.33 5.19
CA SER A 24 -5.34 -8.57 4.79
C SER A 24 -5.62 -8.02 3.39
N PRO A 25 -6.56 -8.63 2.62
CA PRO A 25 -7.14 -7.98 1.46
C PRO A 25 -7.92 -6.75 1.92
N ILE A 26 -7.57 -5.59 1.35
CA ILE A 26 -8.18 -4.31 1.70
C ILE A 26 -9.38 -4.04 0.80
N TRP A 27 -9.22 -4.29 -0.50
CA TRP A 27 -10.23 -4.00 -1.51
C TRP A 27 -10.26 -5.11 -2.53
N TRP A 28 -11.45 -5.43 -3.07
CA TRP A 28 -11.55 -6.41 -4.15
C TRP A 28 -12.12 -5.77 -5.41
N VAL A 29 -11.63 -6.24 -6.54
CA VAL A 29 -12.11 -5.87 -7.87
C VAL A 29 -12.39 -7.12 -8.67
N LYS A 30 -13.45 -7.10 -9.48
CA LYS A 30 -13.74 -8.16 -10.44
C LYS A 30 -14.06 -7.53 -11.78
N LEU A 31 -13.40 -8.04 -12.83
CA LEU A 31 -13.66 -7.62 -14.21
C LEU A 31 -14.33 -8.76 -14.96
N GLU A 32 -15.52 -8.49 -15.49
CA GLU A 32 -16.25 -9.39 -16.37
C GLU A 32 -16.04 -8.99 -17.82
N ALA A 33 -15.77 -9.97 -18.66
CA ALA A 33 -15.55 -9.81 -20.09
C ALA A 33 -16.29 -10.92 -20.85
N PRO A 34 -16.54 -10.79 -22.17
CA PRO A 34 -17.17 -11.86 -22.95
C PRO A 34 -16.45 -13.22 -22.84
N ALA A 35 -15.12 -13.22 -22.77
CA ALA A 35 -14.31 -14.43 -22.56
C ALA A 35 -14.29 -14.92 -21.08
N TYR A 36 -14.64 -14.04 -20.15
CA TYR A 36 -14.65 -14.29 -18.70
C TYR A 36 -16.03 -13.94 -18.11
N PRO A 37 -17.08 -14.72 -18.44
CA PRO A 37 -18.46 -14.37 -18.08
C PRO A 37 -18.73 -14.43 -16.56
N ASN A 38 -17.92 -15.18 -15.81
CA ASN A 38 -17.98 -15.24 -14.34
C ASN A 38 -17.10 -14.19 -13.65
N GLY A 39 -16.37 -13.41 -14.45
CA GLY A 39 -15.39 -12.42 -14.03
C GLY A 39 -14.11 -12.97 -13.44
N VAL A 40 -13.08 -12.13 -13.48
CA VAL A 40 -11.76 -12.38 -12.91
C VAL A 40 -11.61 -11.51 -11.66
N PRO A 41 -11.73 -12.08 -10.44
CA PRO A 41 -11.61 -11.33 -9.21
C PRO A 41 -10.15 -11.24 -8.75
N ILE A 42 -9.74 -10.08 -8.24
CA ILE A 42 -8.45 -9.82 -7.61
C ILE A 42 -8.65 -9.09 -6.29
N ASN A 43 -7.70 -9.25 -5.37
CA ASN A 43 -7.63 -8.55 -4.10
C ASN A 43 -6.42 -7.61 -4.07
N PHE A 44 -6.66 -6.35 -3.73
CA PHE A 44 -5.62 -5.39 -3.39
C PHE A 44 -5.24 -5.55 -1.93
N HIS A 45 -3.98 -5.84 -1.69
CA HIS A 45 -3.34 -5.82 -0.39
C HIS A 45 -2.41 -4.60 -0.32
N VAL A 46 -2.00 -4.25 0.90
CA VAL A 46 -1.02 -3.18 1.11
C VAL A 46 0.34 -3.53 0.50
N ASN A 47 0.68 -4.82 0.43
CA ASN A 47 1.97 -5.34 -0.01
C ASN A 47 1.94 -6.03 -1.39
N GLY A 48 0.81 -6.04 -2.09
CA GLY A 48 0.69 -6.78 -3.34
C GLY A 48 -0.73 -6.78 -3.91
N VAL A 49 -0.88 -7.40 -5.07
CA VAL A 49 -2.18 -7.72 -5.68
C VAL A 49 -2.22 -9.22 -5.85
N PHE A 50 -3.29 -9.88 -5.43
CA PHE A 50 -3.37 -11.35 -5.42
C PHE A 50 -4.74 -11.83 -5.92
N ASN A 51 -4.87 -13.14 -6.09
CA ASN A 51 -6.11 -13.80 -6.45
C ASN A 51 -7.29 -13.38 -5.55
N GLY A 52 -8.42 -13.06 -6.18
CA GLY A 52 -9.68 -12.74 -5.51
C GLY A 52 -10.39 -13.96 -4.93
N LYS A 53 -10.07 -15.15 -5.45
CA LYS A 53 -10.57 -16.44 -4.95
C LYS A 53 -9.38 -17.35 -4.63
N PRO A 54 -9.45 -18.16 -3.57
CA PRO A 54 -8.42 -19.15 -3.29
C PRO A 54 -8.28 -20.15 -4.44
N VAL A 55 -7.03 -20.41 -4.81
CA VAL A 55 -6.64 -21.46 -5.77
C VAL A 55 -5.69 -22.39 -5.02
N THR A 56 -5.98 -23.69 -5.03
CA THR A 56 -5.25 -24.70 -4.23
C THR A 56 -4.49 -25.71 -5.08
N GLU A 57 -4.54 -25.55 -6.39
CA GLU A 57 -3.87 -26.42 -7.37
C GLU A 57 -2.83 -25.61 -8.13
N GLY A 58 -1.80 -26.28 -8.66
CA GLY A 58 -0.70 -25.64 -9.38
C GLY A 58 0.47 -25.24 -8.49
N GLU A 59 1.43 -24.55 -9.08
CA GLU A 59 2.61 -24.03 -8.39
C GLU A 59 2.25 -22.82 -7.52
N LEU A 60 3.18 -22.35 -6.68
CA LEU A 60 2.93 -21.24 -5.76
C LEU A 60 2.39 -20.00 -6.48
N CYS A 61 2.97 -19.65 -7.63
CA CYS A 61 2.55 -18.47 -8.39
C CYS A 61 1.18 -18.63 -9.05
N ASP A 62 0.78 -19.84 -9.44
CA ASP A 62 -0.59 -20.10 -9.90
C ASP A 62 -1.58 -19.87 -8.75
N GLN A 63 -1.26 -20.42 -7.57
CA GLN A 63 -2.10 -20.31 -6.37
C GLN A 63 -2.29 -18.85 -5.93
N LEU A 64 -1.28 -18.01 -6.15
CA LEU A 64 -1.28 -16.60 -5.73
C LEU A 64 -1.77 -15.61 -6.79
N MET A 65 -1.47 -15.85 -8.07
CA MET A 65 -1.51 -14.80 -9.11
C MET A 65 -2.23 -15.17 -10.40
N ILE A 66 -2.76 -16.40 -10.60
CA ILE A 66 -3.40 -16.76 -11.87
C ILE A 66 -4.52 -15.79 -12.32
N GLN A 67 -5.33 -15.29 -11.40
CA GLN A 67 -6.39 -14.32 -11.71
C GLN A 67 -5.82 -12.92 -11.97
N VAL A 68 -4.67 -12.60 -11.40
CA VAL A 68 -3.96 -11.35 -11.70
C VAL A 68 -3.44 -11.38 -13.14
N HIS A 69 -2.87 -12.51 -13.58
CA HIS A 69 -2.45 -12.72 -14.97
C HIS A 69 -3.64 -12.65 -15.95
N GLU A 70 -4.76 -13.30 -15.63
CA GLU A 70 -5.98 -13.20 -16.44
C GLU A 70 -6.52 -11.77 -16.52
N MET A 71 -6.46 -11.01 -15.41
CA MET A 71 -6.84 -9.60 -15.40
C MET A 71 -5.92 -8.78 -16.31
N ASP A 72 -4.62 -9.03 -16.27
CA ASP A 72 -3.63 -8.33 -17.10
C ASP A 72 -3.81 -8.61 -18.59
N VAL A 73 -4.23 -9.84 -18.96
CA VAL A 73 -4.66 -10.14 -20.32
C VAL A 73 -5.83 -9.25 -20.73
N ILE A 74 -6.83 -9.07 -19.86
CA ILE A 74 -7.97 -8.19 -20.17
C ILE A 74 -7.54 -6.71 -20.24
N ASN A 75 -6.71 -6.24 -19.30
CA ASN A 75 -6.18 -4.88 -19.29
C ASN A 75 -5.44 -4.54 -20.58
N HIS A 76 -4.64 -5.49 -21.08
CA HIS A 76 -3.93 -5.35 -22.34
C HIS A 76 -4.86 -5.07 -23.51
N PHE A 77 -6.07 -5.66 -23.55
CA PHE A 77 -7.03 -5.45 -24.64
C PHE A 77 -7.49 -4.00 -24.81
N ILE A 78 -7.51 -3.24 -23.71
CA ILE A 78 -7.95 -1.84 -23.67
C ILE A 78 -6.81 -0.85 -23.48
N GLY A 79 -5.56 -1.31 -23.63
CA GLY A 79 -4.39 -0.46 -23.47
C GLY A 79 -4.11 -0.06 -22.03
N MET A 80 -4.71 -0.72 -21.04
CA MET A 80 -4.33 -0.50 -19.64
C MET A 80 -2.99 -1.16 -19.33
N TYR A 81 -2.24 -0.57 -18.40
CA TYR A 81 -1.03 -1.19 -17.86
C TYR A 81 -1.36 -2.44 -17.04
N PRO A 82 -0.39 -3.38 -16.89
CA PRO A 82 -0.53 -4.48 -15.96
C PRO A 82 -0.81 -3.99 -14.54
N THR A 83 -1.51 -4.80 -13.76
CA THR A 83 -1.91 -4.51 -12.37
C THR A 83 -0.73 -4.29 -11.43
N ALA A 84 0.45 -4.79 -11.78
CA ALA A 84 1.70 -4.53 -11.06
C ALA A 84 2.31 -3.14 -11.33
N THR A 85 1.88 -2.40 -12.36
CA THR A 85 2.45 -1.09 -12.69
C THR A 85 2.07 0.04 -11.70
N PRO A 86 0.81 0.19 -11.25
CA PRO A 86 0.42 1.26 -10.33
C PRO A 86 1.00 1.05 -8.94
N ALA A 87 1.16 2.11 -8.14
CA ALA A 87 1.61 2.07 -6.75
C ALA A 87 2.94 1.32 -6.48
N PRO A 88 3.99 1.46 -7.32
CA PRO A 88 5.21 0.67 -7.17
C PRO A 88 5.96 1.02 -5.87
N ILE A 89 5.96 2.30 -5.51
CA ILE A 89 6.67 2.80 -4.31
C ILE A 89 5.87 2.44 -3.06
N GLU A 90 4.57 2.66 -3.08
CA GLU A 90 3.71 2.47 -1.91
C GLU A 90 3.68 1.01 -1.48
N ARG A 91 3.62 0.06 -2.42
CA ARG A 91 3.75 -1.38 -2.09
C ARG A 91 5.11 -1.70 -1.47
N ALA A 92 6.21 -1.26 -2.09
CA ALA A 92 7.57 -1.54 -1.63
C ALA A 92 7.88 -0.90 -0.26
N PHE A 93 7.34 0.30 0.00
CA PHE A 93 7.59 1.07 1.22
C PHE A 93 6.56 0.82 2.33
N SER A 94 5.49 0.10 2.01
CA SER A 94 4.34 -0.10 2.90
C SER A 94 4.73 -0.59 4.29
N GLN A 95 5.68 -1.53 4.40
CA GLN A 95 6.10 -2.09 5.68
C GLN A 95 6.75 -1.05 6.60
N PHE A 96 7.54 -0.13 6.04
CA PHE A 96 8.17 0.95 6.78
C PHE A 96 7.15 2.00 7.19
N LEU A 97 6.19 2.30 6.31
CA LEU A 97 5.09 3.20 6.62
C LEU A 97 4.22 2.66 7.76
N PHE A 98 3.84 1.39 7.72
CA PHE A 98 3.08 0.76 8.81
C PHE A 98 3.87 0.70 10.12
N ALA A 99 5.17 0.37 10.08
CA ALA A 99 6.04 0.42 11.25
C ALA A 99 6.12 1.84 11.84
N PHE A 100 6.18 2.86 10.98
CA PHE A 100 6.16 4.26 11.40
C PHE A 100 4.83 4.63 12.07
N LEU A 101 3.69 4.30 11.45
CA LEU A 101 2.36 4.55 12.03
C LEU A 101 2.18 3.85 13.39
N ILE A 102 2.63 2.60 13.52
CA ILE A 102 2.63 1.86 14.78
C ILE A 102 3.52 2.55 15.82
N THR A 103 4.71 3.02 15.43
CA THR A 103 5.61 3.77 16.32
C THR A 103 4.94 5.05 16.85
N LEU A 104 4.20 5.78 16.01
CA LEU A 104 3.43 6.94 16.44
C LEU A 104 2.39 6.57 17.51
N LEU A 105 1.68 5.45 17.33
CA LEU A 105 0.70 4.95 18.30
C LEU A 105 1.36 4.48 19.61
N VAL A 106 2.52 3.84 19.56
CA VAL A 106 3.30 3.49 20.75
C VAL A 106 3.68 4.74 21.54
N VAL A 107 4.19 5.77 20.86
CA VAL A 107 4.54 7.06 21.49
C VAL A 107 3.30 7.78 22.03
N PHE A 108 2.15 7.61 21.38
CA PHE A 108 0.86 8.09 21.89
C PHE A 108 0.43 7.40 23.21
N MET A 109 0.89 6.20 23.53
CA MET A 109 0.55 5.58 24.83
C MET A 109 1.38 6.09 26.01
N ILE A 110 2.56 6.65 25.72
CA ILE A 110 3.55 7.04 26.72
C ILE A 110 3.18 8.38 27.37
N SER A 111 3.29 8.43 28.71
CA SER A 111 3.17 9.65 29.49
C SER A 111 4.56 10.28 29.72
N GLY A 112 4.68 11.58 29.49
CA GLY A 112 5.93 12.32 29.72
C GLY A 112 6.76 12.53 28.46
N ARG A 113 7.09 13.80 28.17
CA ARG A 113 7.68 14.19 26.88
C ARG A 113 9.08 13.63 26.64
N LYS A 114 9.92 13.54 27.68
CA LYS A 114 11.27 12.97 27.56
C LYS A 114 11.22 11.50 27.15
N LEU A 115 10.30 10.74 27.75
CA LEU A 115 10.08 9.33 27.39
C LEU A 115 9.46 9.19 26.01
N GLN A 116 8.52 10.07 25.63
CA GLN A 116 7.98 10.09 24.27
C GLN A 116 9.05 10.36 23.21
N ALA A 117 9.90 11.37 23.42
CA ALA A 117 10.99 11.69 22.50
C ALA A 117 12.02 10.57 22.42
N ALA A 118 12.38 9.95 23.56
CA ALA A 118 13.30 8.80 23.58
C ALA A 118 12.71 7.59 22.83
N ALA A 119 11.47 7.21 23.12
CA ALA A 119 10.80 6.09 22.45
C ALA A 119 10.63 6.34 20.95
N LEU A 120 10.26 7.56 20.56
CA LEU A 120 10.17 7.96 19.16
C LEU A 120 11.54 7.88 18.49
N GLY A 121 12.58 8.47 19.08
CA GLY A 121 13.94 8.43 18.54
C GLY A 121 14.47 7.01 18.33
N VAL A 122 14.24 6.12 19.30
CA VAL A 122 14.59 4.70 19.18
C VAL A 122 13.82 4.02 18.05
N GLY A 123 12.48 4.14 18.03
CA GLY A 123 11.65 3.53 16.99
C GLY A 123 11.99 4.01 15.58
N LEU A 124 12.21 5.32 15.41
CA LEU A 124 12.63 5.91 14.13
C LEU A 124 14.02 5.43 13.71
N SER A 125 14.97 5.32 14.64
CA SER A 125 16.31 4.81 14.33
C SER A 125 16.27 3.35 13.88
N ILE A 126 15.42 2.52 14.51
CA ILE A 126 15.20 1.13 14.10
C ILE A 126 14.62 1.08 12.68
N ILE A 127 13.58 1.89 12.38
CA ILE A 127 12.96 1.91 11.05
C ILE A 127 13.96 2.37 9.99
N VAL A 128 14.74 3.43 10.25
CA VAL A 128 15.74 3.94 9.31
C VAL A 128 16.85 2.91 9.06
N ALA A 129 17.35 2.26 10.12
CA ALA A 129 18.35 1.22 9.99
C ALA A 129 17.82 0.01 9.20
N TRP A 130 16.61 -0.45 9.53
CA TRP A 130 15.95 -1.54 8.82
C TRP A 130 15.71 -1.19 7.34
N ALA A 131 15.13 -0.02 7.06
CA ALA A 131 14.90 0.44 5.69
C ALA A 131 16.19 0.56 4.89
N TYR A 132 17.28 1.03 5.51
CA TYR A 132 18.59 1.09 4.87
C TYR A 132 19.10 -0.30 4.48
N LEU A 133 19.07 -1.26 5.42
CA LEU A 133 19.47 -2.64 5.15
C LEU A 133 18.60 -3.25 4.04
N THR A 134 17.28 -3.13 4.15
CA THR A 134 16.36 -3.68 3.14
C THR A 134 16.57 -3.08 1.76
N LEU A 135 16.72 -1.76 1.65
CA LEU A 135 16.72 -1.08 0.34
C LEU A 135 18.10 -1.05 -0.32
N PHE A 136 19.19 -0.98 0.44
CA PHE A 136 20.51 -0.61 -0.09
C PHE A 136 21.62 -1.63 0.12
N THR A 137 21.37 -2.75 0.80
CA THR A 137 22.38 -3.82 0.94
C THR A 137 22.04 -5.03 0.07
N PRO A 138 23.06 -5.79 -0.41
CA PRO A 138 22.84 -7.10 -0.99
C PRO A 138 22.04 -7.99 -0.03
N GLY A 139 21.14 -8.80 -0.57
CA GLY A 139 20.22 -9.63 0.20
C GLY A 139 19.08 -8.88 0.88
N GLY A 140 18.99 -7.56 0.69
CA GLY A 140 17.98 -6.71 1.33
C GLY A 140 16.54 -7.09 0.99
N VAL A 141 16.27 -7.71 -0.16
CA VAL A 141 14.92 -8.18 -0.55
C VAL A 141 14.35 -9.17 0.44
N THR A 142 15.18 -10.00 1.09
CA THR A 142 14.76 -10.99 2.09
C THR A 142 14.19 -10.33 3.35
N LEU A 143 14.47 -9.04 3.55
CA LEU A 143 13.94 -8.20 4.64
C LEU A 143 12.67 -7.43 4.24
N MET A 144 12.18 -7.60 3.00
CA MET A 144 10.83 -7.17 2.60
C MET A 144 9.78 -8.12 3.16
N SER A 145 8.52 -7.72 3.20
CA SER A 145 7.45 -8.61 3.64
C SER A 145 7.30 -9.78 2.67
N GLU A 146 6.98 -10.96 3.21
CA GLU A 146 6.82 -12.19 2.42
C GLU A 146 5.85 -12.01 1.24
N GLY A 147 4.72 -11.34 1.48
CA GLY A 147 3.76 -11.07 0.39
C GLY A 147 4.32 -10.13 -0.69
N TYR A 148 5.20 -9.17 -0.38
CA TYR A 148 5.85 -8.37 -1.41
C TYR A 148 6.88 -9.18 -2.20
N GLN A 149 7.65 -10.03 -1.51
CA GLN A 149 8.62 -10.94 -2.16
C GLN A 149 7.90 -11.88 -3.14
N GLN A 150 6.84 -12.56 -2.68
CA GLN A 150 6.01 -13.45 -3.50
C GLN A 150 5.35 -12.72 -4.67
N PHE A 151 4.82 -11.51 -4.43
CA PHE A 151 4.24 -10.69 -5.48
C PHE A 151 5.25 -10.40 -6.60
N VAL A 152 6.48 -10.00 -6.25
CA VAL A 152 7.52 -9.68 -7.23
C VAL A 152 8.03 -10.94 -7.95
N GLN A 153 8.27 -12.04 -7.22
CA GLN A 153 8.65 -13.34 -7.79
C GLN A 153 7.64 -13.78 -8.85
N CYS A 154 6.35 -13.77 -8.49
CA CYS A 154 5.32 -14.26 -9.38
C CYS A 154 4.96 -13.29 -10.52
N ASP A 155 5.11 -11.97 -10.36
CA ASP A 155 4.92 -11.03 -11.47
C ASP A 155 6.05 -11.11 -12.51
N MET A 156 7.27 -11.40 -12.08
CA MET A 156 8.45 -11.51 -12.94
C MET A 156 8.74 -12.93 -13.42
N ASP A 157 8.01 -13.93 -12.94
CA ASP A 157 8.25 -15.36 -13.20
C ASP A 157 9.67 -15.78 -12.80
N MET A 158 10.04 -15.47 -11.55
CA MET A 158 11.37 -15.71 -10.98
C MET A 158 11.28 -16.55 -9.71
N GLU A 159 12.28 -17.41 -9.52
CA GLU A 159 12.45 -18.20 -8.30
C GLU A 159 13.00 -17.35 -7.15
N ALA A 160 12.84 -17.84 -5.92
CA ALA A 160 13.29 -17.13 -4.72
C ALA A 160 14.81 -16.93 -4.71
N GLU A 161 15.58 -17.92 -5.15
CA GLU A 161 17.05 -17.87 -5.21
C GLU A 161 17.56 -16.87 -6.26
N GLU A 162 16.79 -16.58 -7.31
CA GLU A 162 17.24 -15.65 -8.36
C GLU A 162 17.27 -14.20 -7.90
N ILE A 163 16.41 -13.86 -6.94
CA ILE A 163 16.36 -12.52 -6.35
C ILE A 163 17.03 -12.43 -4.98
N GLU A 164 17.46 -13.55 -4.39
CA GLU A 164 17.83 -13.60 -2.96
C GLU A 164 18.92 -12.60 -2.57
N ASP A 165 19.85 -12.31 -3.48
CA ASP A 165 20.98 -11.39 -3.28
C ASP A 165 20.64 -9.93 -3.61
N TRP A 166 19.44 -9.65 -4.11
CA TRP A 166 19.05 -8.31 -4.54
C TRP A 166 18.79 -7.40 -3.35
N SER A 167 19.07 -6.11 -3.53
CA SER A 167 18.56 -5.10 -2.61
C SER A 167 17.08 -4.83 -2.91
N GLY A 168 16.29 -4.46 -1.90
CA GLY A 168 14.88 -4.16 -2.09
C GLY A 168 14.63 -2.96 -3.03
N PHE A 169 15.57 -2.02 -3.12
CA PHE A 169 15.48 -0.92 -4.11
C PHE A 169 15.64 -1.43 -5.53
N TYR A 170 16.62 -2.31 -5.76
CA TYR A 170 16.84 -2.94 -7.07
C TYR A 170 15.65 -3.82 -7.47
N THR A 171 15.13 -4.63 -6.54
CA THR A 171 13.90 -5.43 -6.74
C THR A 171 12.72 -4.58 -7.19
N MET A 172 12.49 -3.43 -6.55
CA MET A 172 11.41 -2.52 -6.93
C MET A 172 11.62 -1.93 -8.34
N GLN A 173 12.87 -1.60 -8.73
CA GLN A 173 13.19 -1.13 -10.08
C GLN A 173 12.96 -2.20 -11.14
N GLU A 174 13.45 -3.42 -10.90
CA GLU A 174 13.28 -4.53 -11.83
C GLU A 174 11.82 -4.97 -11.95
N SER A 175 11.08 -5.07 -10.85
CA SER A 175 9.64 -5.37 -10.88
C SER A 175 8.87 -4.33 -11.69
N TYR A 176 9.14 -3.03 -11.49
CA TYR A 176 8.50 -1.99 -12.27
C TYR A 176 8.89 -2.04 -13.76
N ARG A 177 10.17 -2.29 -14.05
CA ARG A 177 10.68 -2.45 -15.42
C ARG A 177 10.03 -3.64 -16.12
N ALA A 178 9.96 -4.79 -15.45
CA ALA A 178 9.36 -6.01 -15.96
C ALA A 178 7.88 -5.79 -16.27
N SER A 179 7.13 -5.21 -15.33
CA SER A 179 5.71 -4.87 -15.52
C SER A 179 5.49 -3.95 -16.71
N LEU A 180 6.25 -2.85 -16.82
CA LEU A 180 6.15 -1.93 -17.95
C LEU A 180 6.54 -2.57 -19.29
N SER A 181 7.53 -3.46 -19.30
CA SER A 181 8.00 -4.12 -20.53
C SER A 181 6.97 -5.09 -21.13
N LYS A 182 5.97 -5.51 -20.35
CA LYS A 182 4.83 -6.31 -20.87
C LYS A 182 3.97 -5.51 -21.86
N THR A 183 3.98 -4.18 -21.80
CA THR A 183 3.13 -3.32 -22.66
C THR A 183 3.87 -2.24 -23.44
N LEU A 184 4.92 -1.64 -22.87
CA LEU A 184 5.63 -0.53 -23.51
C LEU A 184 6.68 -0.99 -24.52
N GLN A 185 6.57 -0.47 -25.74
CA GLN A 185 7.62 -0.49 -26.76
C GLN A 185 7.78 0.94 -27.32
N PRO A 186 9.01 1.43 -27.60
CA PRO A 186 10.34 0.81 -27.43
C PRO A 186 10.88 0.86 -25.98
N ARG A 187 11.92 0.06 -25.69
CA ARG A 187 12.59 -0.04 -24.37
C ARG A 187 12.99 1.31 -23.76
N THR A 188 13.26 2.32 -24.59
CA THR A 188 13.64 3.67 -24.11
C THR A 188 12.56 4.30 -23.23
N LYS A 189 11.27 4.11 -23.55
CA LYS A 189 10.16 4.63 -22.72
C LYS A 189 10.09 3.93 -21.36
N THR A 190 10.36 2.63 -21.33
CA THR A 190 10.42 1.87 -20.08
C THR A 190 11.52 2.40 -19.17
N GLU A 191 12.74 2.57 -19.69
CA GLU A 191 13.85 3.08 -18.88
C GLU A 191 13.62 4.52 -18.41
N GLU A 192 12.95 5.35 -19.21
CA GLU A 192 12.55 6.71 -18.80
C GLU A 192 11.59 6.68 -17.59
N MET A 193 10.54 5.86 -17.66
CA MET A 193 9.58 5.71 -16.56
C MET A 193 10.25 5.12 -15.32
N VAL A 194 11.16 4.15 -15.47
CA VAL A 194 11.94 3.59 -14.37
C VAL A 194 12.84 4.66 -13.73
N ALA A 195 13.48 5.52 -14.53
CA ALA A 195 14.31 6.62 -14.01
C ALA A 195 13.48 7.67 -13.26
N ILE A 196 12.28 8.00 -13.75
CA ILE A 196 11.32 8.87 -13.04
C ILE A 196 10.93 8.23 -11.72
N MET A 197 10.46 6.97 -11.73
CA MET A 197 10.09 6.23 -10.53
C MET A 197 11.23 6.20 -9.51
N THR A 198 12.45 5.88 -9.95
CA THR A 198 13.67 5.88 -9.13
C THR A 198 13.91 7.24 -8.47
N THR A 199 13.79 8.32 -9.23
CA THR A 199 13.96 9.69 -8.71
C THR A 199 12.89 10.01 -7.68
N VAL A 200 11.63 9.69 -7.98
CA VAL A 200 10.51 9.87 -7.06
C VAL A 200 10.73 9.06 -5.77
N THR A 201 11.25 7.84 -5.85
CA THR A 201 11.58 7.04 -4.66
C THR A 201 12.61 7.73 -3.77
N TYR A 202 13.68 8.31 -4.33
CA TYR A 202 14.63 9.09 -3.52
C TYR A 202 13.98 10.31 -2.86
N VAL A 203 13.08 10.99 -3.56
CA VAL A 203 12.30 12.10 -2.99
C VAL A 203 11.41 11.60 -1.86
N VAL A 204 10.70 10.48 -2.04
CA VAL A 204 9.84 9.86 -1.02
C VAL A 204 10.65 9.46 0.22
N ILE A 205 11.83 8.86 0.04
CA ILE A 205 12.76 8.54 1.14
C ILE A 205 13.14 9.82 1.90
N GLY A 206 13.53 10.88 1.17
CA GLY A 206 13.88 12.17 1.77
C GLY A 206 12.71 12.78 2.56
N VAL A 207 11.51 12.79 1.99
CA VAL A 207 10.28 13.28 2.63
C VAL A 207 9.95 12.47 3.88
N LEU A 208 10.11 11.14 3.83
CA LEU A 208 9.86 10.27 4.99
C LEU A 208 10.85 10.57 6.12
N ILE A 209 12.15 10.68 5.83
CA ILE A 209 13.18 11.01 6.81
C ILE A 209 12.93 12.41 7.41
N VAL A 210 12.64 13.40 6.58
CA VAL A 210 12.31 14.76 7.05
C VAL A 210 11.06 14.73 7.94
N SER A 211 10.02 13.99 7.56
CA SER A 211 8.82 13.84 8.36
C SER A 211 9.12 13.20 9.72
N MET A 212 9.93 12.15 9.76
CA MET A 212 10.38 11.50 10.99
C MET A 212 11.15 12.48 11.90
N LEU A 213 12.05 13.29 11.34
CA LEU A 213 12.79 14.32 12.08
C LEU A 213 11.86 15.43 12.60
N LEU A 214 10.90 15.89 11.79
CA LEU A 214 9.90 16.87 12.19
C LEU A 214 9.06 16.37 13.37
N PHE A 215 8.67 15.09 13.38
CA PHE A 215 8.00 14.48 14.52
C PHE A 215 8.86 14.51 15.78
N LEU A 216 10.14 14.13 15.67
CA LEU A 216 11.06 14.13 16.81
C LEU A 216 11.26 15.55 17.37
N VAL A 217 11.56 16.52 16.50
CA VAL A 217 11.72 17.94 16.86
C VAL A 217 10.42 18.49 17.44
N GLY A 218 9.29 18.19 16.83
CA GLY A 218 7.97 18.65 17.27
C GLY A 218 7.60 18.21 18.69
N ILE A 219 7.93 16.97 19.06
CA ILE A 219 7.75 16.45 20.42
C ILE A 219 8.72 17.14 21.40
N LEU A 220 9.98 17.36 21.01
CA LEU A 220 10.99 18.05 21.82
C LEU A 220 10.65 19.53 22.06
N MET A 221 10.11 20.22 21.06
CA MET A 221 9.69 21.62 21.11
C MET A 221 8.38 21.86 21.89
N LYS A 222 7.82 20.83 22.53
CA LYS A 222 6.57 20.90 23.32
C LYS A 222 5.35 21.37 22.50
N ASN A 223 5.33 21.12 21.20
CA ASN A 223 4.24 21.55 20.33
C ASN A 223 3.04 20.61 20.43
N ASN A 224 1.87 21.15 20.80
CA ASN A 224 0.64 20.38 20.95
C ASN A 224 0.14 19.79 19.61
N LEU A 225 0.51 20.37 18.46
CA LEU A 225 0.16 19.84 17.15
C LEU A 225 0.73 18.44 16.94
N PHE A 226 2.04 18.27 17.13
CA PHE A 226 2.72 16.99 16.90
C PHE A 226 2.23 15.88 17.81
N TYR A 227 1.84 16.22 19.03
CA TYR A 227 1.19 15.28 19.93
C TYR A 227 -0.12 14.72 19.35
N TRP A 228 -0.96 15.57 18.74
CA TRP A 228 -2.20 15.14 18.11
C TRP A 228 -1.95 14.40 16.80
N LEU A 229 -0.92 14.78 16.04
CA LEU A 229 -0.54 14.07 14.81
C LEU A 229 -0.12 12.62 15.07
N LEU A 230 0.40 12.29 16.27
CA LEU A 230 0.71 10.90 16.66
C LEU A 230 -0.49 9.95 16.51
N VAL A 231 -1.71 10.45 16.67
CA VAL A 231 -2.93 9.63 16.59
C VAL A 231 -3.79 9.98 15.38
N ILE A 232 -3.81 11.24 14.94
CA ILE A 232 -4.61 11.67 13.79
C ILE A 232 -4.08 11.04 12.49
N ILE A 233 -2.76 10.96 12.28
CA ILE A 233 -2.23 10.38 11.04
C ILE A 233 -2.61 8.89 10.92
N PRO A 234 -2.35 8.02 11.91
CA PRO A 234 -2.82 6.64 11.85
C PRO A 234 -4.36 6.52 11.74
N MET A 235 -5.11 7.38 12.44
CA MET A 235 -6.57 7.41 12.37
C MET A 235 -7.12 7.73 10.97
N LEU A 236 -6.34 8.41 10.12
CA LEU A 236 -6.75 8.75 8.75
C LEU A 236 -6.32 7.69 7.71
N LEU A 237 -5.74 6.55 8.13
CA LEU A 237 -5.35 5.46 7.25
C LEU A 237 -6.42 5.06 6.21
N PRO A 238 -7.71 4.82 6.56
CA PRO A 238 -8.72 4.46 5.56
C PRO A 238 -8.99 5.58 4.54
N VAL A 239 -8.85 6.85 4.95
CA VAL A 239 -9.03 7.99 4.05
C VAL A 239 -7.88 8.06 3.06
N PHE A 240 -6.63 7.97 3.55
CA PHE A 240 -5.45 7.96 2.69
C PHE A 240 -5.48 6.80 1.70
N PHE A 241 -5.87 5.60 2.15
CA PHE A 241 -6.01 4.44 1.28
C PHE A 241 -6.98 4.71 0.12
N VAL A 242 -8.19 5.24 0.37
CA VAL A 242 -9.16 5.51 -0.68
C VAL A 242 -8.67 6.59 -1.65
N LEU A 243 -8.01 7.64 -1.15
CA LEU A 243 -7.45 8.69 -2.00
C LEU A 243 -6.36 8.16 -2.92
N GLU A 244 -5.45 7.36 -2.39
CA GLU A 244 -4.37 6.75 -3.15
C GLU A 244 -4.90 5.74 -4.17
N TYR A 245 -5.79 4.84 -3.73
CA TYR A 245 -6.46 3.87 -4.60
C TYR A 245 -7.19 4.56 -5.76
N ALA A 246 -8.02 5.56 -5.47
CA ALA A 246 -8.73 6.32 -6.50
C ALA A 246 -7.78 7.09 -7.43
N GLY A 247 -6.68 7.62 -6.90
CA GLY A 247 -5.65 8.31 -7.68
C GLY A 247 -4.97 7.37 -8.68
N TRP A 248 -4.62 6.16 -8.26
CA TRP A 248 -4.04 5.15 -9.15
C TRP A 248 -5.03 4.63 -10.18
N LEU A 249 -6.29 4.41 -9.81
CA LEU A 249 -7.34 4.06 -10.77
C LEU A 249 -7.51 5.16 -11.82
N TRP A 250 -7.59 6.42 -11.40
CA TRP A 250 -7.64 7.55 -12.32
C TRP A 250 -6.43 7.55 -13.25
N TRP A 251 -5.23 7.37 -12.72
CA TRP A 251 -4.00 7.35 -13.50
C TRP A 251 -4.02 6.25 -14.57
N VAL A 252 -4.36 5.01 -14.24
CA VAL A 252 -4.39 3.92 -15.25
C VAL A 252 -5.45 4.15 -16.32
N GLY A 253 -6.60 4.74 -15.97
CA GLY A 253 -7.67 5.02 -16.92
C GLY A 253 -7.44 6.25 -17.81
N HIS A 254 -6.50 7.13 -17.44
CA HIS A 254 -6.11 8.32 -18.22
C HIS A 254 -4.76 8.18 -18.93
N ASN A 255 -4.00 7.13 -18.61
CA ASN A 255 -2.72 6.81 -19.25
C ASN A 255 -2.85 5.53 -20.08
N LEU A 256 -3.94 5.42 -20.86
CA LEU A 256 -4.17 4.29 -21.75
C LEU A 256 -3.18 4.33 -22.92
N GLY A 257 -2.67 3.15 -23.25
CA GLY A 257 -1.76 2.91 -24.34
C GLY A 257 -2.44 2.68 -25.69
N GLU A 258 -1.74 3.08 -26.75
CA GLU A 258 -2.14 2.76 -28.13
C GLU A 258 -1.84 1.30 -28.53
N TRP A 259 -1.22 0.50 -27.65
CA TRP A 259 -0.89 -0.91 -27.91
C TRP A 259 -2.10 -1.85 -27.78
N GLY A 260 -3.17 -1.40 -27.13
CA GLY A 260 -4.38 -2.19 -26.97
C GLY A 260 -5.14 -2.34 -28.29
N PRO A 261 -5.62 -3.56 -28.65
CA PRO A 261 -6.49 -3.77 -29.81
C PRO A 261 -7.75 -2.89 -29.84
N PHE A 262 -8.26 -2.49 -28.67
CA PHE A 262 -9.42 -1.61 -28.56
C PHE A 262 -9.03 -0.26 -27.97
N SER A 263 -9.23 0.80 -28.75
CA SER A 263 -9.11 2.17 -28.28
C SER A 263 -10.41 2.61 -27.60
N ILE A 264 -10.33 2.94 -26.31
CA ILE A 264 -11.43 3.53 -25.55
C ILE A 264 -11.07 4.93 -25.07
N PRO A 265 -12.05 5.84 -24.90
CA PRO A 265 -11.76 7.16 -24.33
C PRO A 265 -11.24 7.01 -22.89
N PRO A 266 -10.44 7.99 -22.41
CA PRO A 266 -10.04 8.05 -21.02
C PRO A 266 -11.25 7.93 -20.09
N PHE A 267 -11.09 7.17 -19.02
CA PHE A 267 -12.15 6.91 -18.07
C PHE A 267 -11.57 6.75 -16.66
N MET A 268 -12.45 6.65 -15.67
CA MET A 268 -12.07 6.30 -14.31
C MET A 268 -12.59 4.89 -14.03
N PRO A 269 -11.72 3.89 -13.82
CA PRO A 269 -12.13 2.61 -13.28
C PRO A 269 -12.93 2.81 -12.00
N THR A 270 -13.94 1.98 -11.78
CA THR A 270 -14.87 2.12 -10.66
C THR A 270 -14.14 2.04 -9.32
N VAL A 271 -14.19 3.11 -8.54
CA VAL A 271 -13.66 3.11 -7.16
C VAL A 271 -14.55 2.28 -6.24
N LEU A 272 -15.87 2.47 -6.35
CA LEU A 272 -16.87 1.79 -5.53
C LEU A 272 -18.14 1.55 -6.35
N GLY A 273 -18.64 0.32 -6.30
CA GLY A 273 -19.87 -0.08 -7.00
C GLY A 273 -19.58 -0.84 -8.30
N GLU A 274 -20.49 -0.69 -9.26
CA GLU A 274 -20.43 -1.36 -10.56
C GLU A 274 -20.39 -0.33 -11.68
N ALA A 275 -19.59 -0.58 -12.72
CA ALA A 275 -19.67 0.20 -13.95
C ALA A 275 -19.46 -0.68 -15.18
N VAL A 276 -20.00 -0.20 -16.30
CA VAL A 276 -19.85 -0.83 -17.61
C VAL A 276 -18.91 0.02 -18.45
N ILE A 277 -17.89 -0.60 -19.03
CA ILE A 277 -16.95 0.00 -19.97
C ILE A 277 -17.32 -0.52 -21.35
N SER A 278 -17.67 0.38 -22.27
CA SER A 278 -18.06 0.01 -23.64
C SER A 278 -16.87 0.09 -24.60
N LEU A 279 -16.66 -0.96 -25.39
CA LEU A 279 -15.61 -1.05 -26.40
C LEU A 279 -16.05 -0.44 -27.74
N GLY A 280 -16.46 0.83 -27.73
CA GLY A 280 -16.90 1.63 -28.89
C GLY A 280 -16.87 0.97 -30.28
N GLY A 281 -18.04 0.80 -30.92
CA GLY A 281 -18.15 0.32 -32.30
C GLY A 281 -18.09 -1.20 -32.51
N THR A 282 -17.72 -1.99 -31.49
CA THR A 282 -17.65 -3.47 -31.57
C THR A 282 -18.83 -4.19 -30.89
N GLY A 283 -19.63 -3.47 -30.10
CA GLY A 283 -20.69 -4.05 -29.26
C GLY A 283 -20.18 -4.76 -27.99
N GLY A 284 -18.86 -4.89 -27.80
CA GLY A 284 -18.25 -5.45 -26.60
C GLY A 284 -18.40 -4.55 -25.37
N ARG A 285 -18.50 -5.18 -24.19
CA ARG A 285 -18.57 -4.48 -22.91
C ARG A 285 -17.79 -5.24 -21.84
N PHE A 286 -17.14 -4.50 -20.95
CA PHE A 286 -16.64 -5.02 -19.68
C PHE A 286 -17.51 -4.52 -18.54
N MET A 287 -17.64 -5.32 -17.49
CA MET A 287 -18.29 -4.90 -16.25
C MET A 287 -17.27 -4.97 -15.12
N THR A 288 -17.06 -3.85 -14.44
CA THR A 288 -16.16 -3.77 -13.29
C THR A 288 -16.98 -3.70 -12.02
N HIS A 289 -16.64 -4.53 -11.04
CA HIS A 289 -17.14 -4.45 -9.68
C HIS A 289 -15.99 -4.07 -8.76
N SER A 290 -16.23 -3.14 -7.84
CA SER A 290 -15.21 -2.71 -6.89
C SER A 290 -15.83 -2.42 -5.54
N TYR A 291 -15.37 -3.13 -4.51
CA TYR A 291 -15.91 -2.99 -3.17
C TYR A 291 -14.86 -3.21 -2.08
N PRO A 292 -15.05 -2.63 -0.88
CA PRO A 292 -14.19 -2.92 0.25
C PRO A 292 -14.19 -4.40 0.60
N ASN A 293 -13.02 -4.91 0.97
CA ASN A 293 -12.88 -6.22 1.60
C ASN A 293 -12.73 -6.04 3.13
N TYR A 294 -12.62 -7.14 3.89
CA TYR A 294 -12.63 -7.09 5.35
C TYR A 294 -11.47 -6.28 5.93
N GLY A 295 -10.31 -6.24 5.25
CA GLY A 295 -9.16 -5.43 5.68
C GLY A 295 -9.48 -3.94 5.75
N TYR A 296 -10.29 -3.41 4.82
CA TYR A 296 -10.78 -2.03 4.92
C TYR A 296 -11.75 -1.83 6.10
N GLY A 297 -12.58 -2.83 6.39
CA GLY A 297 -13.41 -2.84 7.61
C GLY A 297 -12.57 -2.76 8.90
N LEU A 298 -11.43 -3.46 8.95
CA LEU A 298 -10.47 -3.36 10.05
C LEU A 298 -9.83 -1.96 10.13
N MET A 299 -9.52 -1.32 8.99
CA MET A 299 -9.04 0.08 8.96
C MET A 299 -10.07 1.04 9.58
N LEU A 300 -11.35 0.91 9.22
CA LEU A 300 -12.42 1.71 9.81
C LEU A 300 -12.56 1.46 11.31
N LEU A 301 -12.54 0.20 11.74
CA LEU A 301 -12.57 -0.17 13.15
C LEU A 301 -11.41 0.47 13.93
N SER A 302 -10.19 0.37 13.40
CA SER A 302 -9.00 0.97 14.02
C SER A 302 -9.16 2.49 14.18
N SER A 303 -9.72 3.17 13.18
CA SER A 303 -9.98 4.61 13.20
C SER A 303 -10.98 4.99 14.30
N VAL A 304 -12.07 4.23 14.43
CA VAL A 304 -13.07 4.41 15.50
C VAL A 304 -12.44 4.21 16.88
N LEU A 305 -11.63 3.15 17.07
CA LEU A 305 -10.93 2.91 18.34
C LEU A 305 -9.98 4.06 18.69
N LEU A 306 -9.24 4.58 17.70
CA LEU A 306 -8.32 5.72 17.89
C LEU A 306 -9.06 7.02 18.20
N ILE A 307 -10.26 7.25 17.65
CA ILE A 307 -11.13 8.38 18.03
C ILE A 307 -11.48 8.30 19.52
N PHE A 308 -11.95 7.14 19.98
CA PHE A 308 -12.29 6.95 21.39
C PHE A 308 -11.05 7.08 22.30
N ALA A 309 -9.91 6.49 21.92
CA ALA A 309 -8.65 6.63 22.64
C ALA A 309 -8.22 8.11 22.76
N SER A 310 -8.36 8.88 21.67
CA SER A 310 -8.05 10.31 21.61
C SER A 310 -8.91 11.14 22.56
N VAL A 311 -10.23 10.90 22.57
CA VAL A 311 -11.17 11.61 23.46
C VAL A 311 -10.88 11.30 24.93
N LEU A 312 -10.60 10.04 25.26
CA LEU A 312 -10.28 9.62 26.62
C LEU A 312 -8.97 10.26 27.11
N ARG A 313 -7.94 10.31 26.25
CA ARG A 313 -6.64 10.91 26.59
C ARG A 313 -6.73 12.44 26.75
N ARG A 314 -7.56 13.13 25.95
CA ARG A 314 -7.78 14.59 26.06
C ARG A 314 -8.23 15.00 27.45
N LYS A 315 -9.19 14.26 28.02
CA LYS A 315 -9.76 14.55 29.34
C LYS A 315 -8.69 14.44 30.43
N GLN A 316 -7.80 13.45 30.34
CA GLN A 316 -6.70 13.28 31.29
C GLN A 316 -5.66 14.39 31.21
N LEU A 317 -5.28 14.84 30.01
CA LEU A 317 -4.34 15.96 29.87
C LEU A 317 -4.87 17.25 30.49
N ARG A 318 -6.18 17.50 30.43
CA ARG A 318 -6.81 18.65 31.09
C ARG A 318 -6.83 18.52 32.60
N GLU A 319 -7.14 17.33 33.11
CA GLU A 319 -7.16 17.02 34.56
C GLU A 319 -5.76 17.10 35.22
N MET A 320 -4.66 17.01 34.46
CA MET A 320 -3.28 17.11 34.99
C MET A 320 -2.66 18.52 34.93
N VAL A 321 -3.28 19.45 34.20
CA VAL A 321 -2.81 20.84 34.05
C VAL A 321 -3.55 21.81 34.99
N GLN A 322 -4.69 21.37 35.54
CA GLN A 322 -5.40 22.03 36.64
C GLN A 322 -4.84 21.55 37.98
#